data_AF-A0A3P7DEQ6-F1
#
_entry.id   AF-A0A3P7DEQ6-F1
#
_cell.length_a   1.000
_cell.length_b   1.000
_cell.length_c   1.000
_cell.angle_alpha   90.00
_cell.angle_beta   90.00
_cell.angle_gamma   90.00
#
_symmetry.space_group_name_H-M   'P 1'
#
loop_
_entity.id
_entity.type
_entity.pdbx_description
1 polymer ?
#
loop_
_entity_poly.entity_id
_entity_poly.type
_entity_poly.pdbx_seq_one_letter_code
_entity_poly.pdbx_strand_id
1 'polypeptide(L)'
;MLKMDLRKMSDADKVILCKRYFYIGFALLPLVWIVNAVWFFESAFFDKPSPVQKTIKQYVLYSITGALVWVLALIAWEIFFQLERAKGLEWTDRLSFVFPVGYV
;
A
#
# COMPACT_ATOMS: atom_id res chain seq x y z
N MET A 1 -20.83 -5.81 8.84
CA MET A 1 -19.60 -5.36 8.15
C MET A 1 -19.64 -5.94 6.74
N LEU A 2 -19.78 -5.12 5.70
CA LEU A 2 -19.92 -5.53 4.30
C LEU A 2 -18.66 -6.31 3.85
N LYS A 3 -18.58 -7.61 4.17
CA LYS A 3 -17.71 -8.53 3.44
C LYS A 3 -18.34 -8.69 2.06
N MET A 4 -17.82 -7.98 1.07
CA MET A 4 -17.95 -8.44 -0.31
C MET A 4 -17.22 -9.79 -0.35
N ASP A 5 -17.99 -10.86 -0.22
CA ASP A 5 -17.48 -12.20 -0.03
C ASP A 5 -16.78 -12.64 -1.32
N LEU A 6 -15.44 -12.59 -1.33
CA LEU A 6 -14.63 -12.99 -2.50
C LEU A 6 -14.98 -14.40 -2.97
N ARG A 7 -15.51 -15.25 -2.09
CA ARG A 7 -15.88 -16.63 -2.40
C ARG A 7 -17.09 -16.71 -3.33
N LYS A 8 -17.93 -15.66 -3.37
CA LYS A 8 -19.11 -15.57 -4.25
C LYS A 8 -18.81 -14.94 -5.61
N MET A 9 -17.62 -14.39 -5.79
CA MET A 9 -17.25 -13.66 -6.98
C MET A 9 -16.63 -14.60 -8.02
N SER A 10 -16.93 -14.37 -9.30
CA SER A 10 -16.32 -15.13 -10.40
C SER A 10 -14.81 -14.92 -10.43
N ASP A 11 -14.07 -15.91 -10.92
CA ASP A 11 -12.61 -15.80 -11.04
C ASP A 11 -12.18 -14.66 -11.98
N ALA A 12 -12.99 -14.36 -13.00
CA ALA A 12 -12.76 -13.21 -13.87
C ALA A 12 -12.90 -11.87 -13.13
N ASP A 13 -13.93 -11.72 -12.30
CA ASP A 13 -14.17 -10.52 -11.50
C ASP A 13 -13.07 -10.32 -10.44
N LYS A 14 -12.56 -11.40 -9.83
CA LYS A 14 -11.38 -11.36 -8.93
C LYS A 14 -10.17 -10.76 -9.62
N VAL A 15 -9.87 -11.21 -10.84
CA VAL A 15 -8.74 -10.68 -11.61
C VAL A 15 -8.94 -9.20 -11.95
N ILE A 16 -10.13 -8.81 -12.40
CA ILE A 16 -10.44 -7.41 -12.73
C ILE A 16 -10.28 -6.52 -11.49
N LEU A 17 -10.80 -6.96 -10.35
CA LEU A 17 -10.72 -6.22 -9.09
C LEU A 17 -9.26 -6.08 -8.62
N CYS A 18 -8.49 -7.17 -8.61
CA CYS A 18 -7.08 -7.16 -8.22
C CYS A 18 -6.24 -6.23 -9.12
N LYS A 19 -6.48 -6.26 -10.44
CA LYS A 19 -5.84 -5.35 -11.39
C LYS A 19 -6.19 -3.89 -11.14
N ARG A 20 -7.48 -3.57 -10.90
CA ARG A 20 -7.92 -2.21 -10.62
C ARG A 20 -7.26 -1.66 -9.36
N TYR A 21 -7.23 -2.43 -8.27
CA TYR A 21 -6.58 -2.02 -7.03
C TYR A 21 -5.07 -1.83 -7.22
N PHE A 22 -4.43 -2.69 -8.02
CA PHE A 22 -3.03 -2.50 -8.39
C PHE A 22 -2.79 -1.17 -9.13
N TYR A 23 -3.60 -0.85 -10.15
CA TYR A 23 -3.43 0.40 -10.90
C TYR A 23 -3.77 1.65 -10.07
N ILE A 24 -4.79 1.59 -9.22
CA ILE A 24 -5.16 2.70 -8.31
C ILE A 24 -4.01 3.03 -7.35
N GLY A 25 -3.23 2.03 -6.91
CA GLY A 25 -2.10 2.29 -6.02
C GLY A 25 -1.03 3.23 -6.60
N PHE A 26 -0.92 3.35 -7.93
CA PHE A 26 -0.02 4.32 -8.58
C PHE A 26 -0.45 5.79 -8.37
N ALA A 27 -1.65 6.06 -7.89
CA ALA A 27 -2.09 7.40 -7.50
C ALA A 27 -1.50 7.87 -6.15
N LEU A 28 -0.28 7.41 -5.81
CA LEU A 28 0.42 7.64 -4.54
C LEU A 28 -0.32 7.07 -3.32
N LEU A 29 -0.97 5.92 -3.50
CA LEU A 29 -1.81 5.28 -2.49
C LEU A 29 -1.23 3.92 -2.07
N PRO A 30 -0.13 3.87 -1.29
CA PRO A 30 0.48 2.60 -0.89
C PRO A 30 -0.45 1.73 -0.06
N LEU A 31 -1.37 2.34 0.70
CA LEU A 31 -2.39 1.61 1.47
C LEU A 31 -3.29 0.75 0.57
N VAL A 32 -3.59 1.21 -0.65
CA VAL A 32 -4.40 0.44 -1.60
C VAL A 32 -3.67 -0.82 -2.03
N TRP A 33 -2.35 -0.77 -2.24
CA TRP A 33 -1.56 -1.96 -2.52
C TRP A 33 -1.50 -2.92 -1.33
N ILE A 34 -1.40 -2.41 -0.09
CA ILE A 34 -1.46 -3.24 1.11
C ILE A 34 -2.81 -3.96 1.19
N VAL A 35 -3.92 -3.24 0.99
CA VAL A 35 -5.27 -3.82 0.97
C VAL A 35 -5.39 -4.87 -0.14
N ASN A 36 -4.90 -4.59 -1.34
CA ASN A 36 -4.90 -5.55 -2.45
C ASN A 36 -4.12 -6.82 -2.10
N ALA A 37 -2.93 -6.65 -1.52
CA ALA A 37 -2.07 -7.76 -1.13
C ALA A 37 -2.71 -8.64 -0.05
N VAL A 38 -3.26 -8.05 1.01
CA VAL A 38 -3.92 -8.77 2.10
C VAL A 38 -5.19 -9.47 1.62
N TRP A 39 -6.01 -8.78 0.83
CA TRP A 39 -7.31 -9.29 0.43
C TRP A 39 -7.21 -10.47 -0.55
N PHE A 40 -6.27 -10.41 -1.50
CA PHE A 40 -6.05 -11.48 -2.46
C PHE A 40 -4.93 -12.46 -2.06
N PHE A 41 -4.37 -12.35 -0.84
CA PHE A 41 -3.29 -13.24 -0.39
C PHE A 41 -3.71 -14.71 -0.40
N GLU A 42 -4.91 -14.99 0.12
CA GLU A 42 -5.46 -16.36 0.15
C GLU A 42 -5.59 -16.92 -1.28
N SER A 43 -6.22 -16.17 -2.19
CA SER A 43 -6.38 -16.57 -3.59
C SER A 43 -5.06 -16.63 -4.38
N ALA A 44 -4.03 -15.91 -3.97
CA ALA A 44 -2.72 -15.93 -4.62
C ALA A 44 -1.87 -17.14 -4.24
N PHE A 45 -1.98 -17.64 -3.00
CA PHE A 45 -1.06 -18.65 -2.46
C PHE A 45 -1.72 -19.99 -2.10
N PHE A 46 -3.02 -20.02 -1.84
CA PHE A 46 -3.74 -21.22 -1.38
C PHE A 46 -4.73 -21.81 -2.41
N ASP A 47 -5.15 -21.04 -3.42
CA ASP A 47 -6.00 -21.57 -4.49
C ASP A 47 -5.25 -22.59 -5.37
N LYS A 48 -6.00 -23.51 -6.00
CA LYS A 48 -5.44 -24.51 -6.91
C LYS A 48 -4.70 -23.83 -8.07
N PRO A 49 -3.55 -24.35 -8.53
CA PRO A 49 -2.81 -23.79 -9.65
C PRO A 49 -3.70 -23.64 -10.89
N SER A 50 -3.92 -22.40 -11.33
CA SER A 50 -4.70 -22.06 -12.51
C SER A 50 -4.13 -20.81 -13.18
N PRO A 51 -4.43 -20.56 -14.47
CA PRO A 51 -4.00 -19.32 -15.14
C PRO A 51 -4.50 -18.04 -14.42
N VAL A 52 -5.68 -18.11 -13.80
CA VAL A 52 -6.25 -17.03 -13.00
C VAL A 52 -5.45 -16.82 -11.72
N GLN A 53 -5.19 -17.89 -10.97
CA GLN A 53 -4.40 -17.85 -9.74
C GLN A 53 -2.98 -17.29 -10.00
N LYS A 54 -2.34 -17.71 -11.10
CA LYS A 54 -1.02 -17.17 -11.50
C LYS A 54 -1.07 -15.66 -11.76
N THR A 55 -2.14 -15.18 -12.40
CA THR A 55 -2.36 -13.75 -12.66
C THR A 55 -2.54 -12.98 -11.34
N ILE A 56 -3.42 -13.44 -10.45
CA ILE A 56 -3.64 -12.81 -9.14
C ILE A 56 -2.34 -12.78 -8.34
N LYS A 57 -1.59 -13.89 -8.30
CA LYS A 57 -0.30 -13.98 -7.61
C LYS A 57 0.71 -12.95 -8.12
N GLN A 58 0.80 -12.73 -9.43
CA GLN A 58 1.67 -11.70 -10.01
C GLN A 58 1.30 -10.29 -9.51
N TYR A 59 0.02 -9.92 -9.59
CA TYR A 59 -0.43 -8.60 -9.15
C TYR A 59 -0.32 -8.41 -7.64
N VAL A 60 -0.54 -9.44 -6.83
CA VAL A 60 -0.30 -9.42 -5.38
C VAL A 60 1.18 -9.17 -5.08
N LEU A 61 2.09 -9.89 -5.74
CA LEU A 61 3.53 -9.67 -5.58
C LEU A 61 3.95 -8.25 -6.01
N TYR A 62 3.41 -7.75 -7.12
CA TYR A 62 3.69 -6.38 -7.55
C TYR A 62 3.14 -5.34 -6.55
N SER A 63 1.95 -5.56 -5.99
CA SER A 63 1.41 -4.72 -4.92
C SER A 63 2.28 -4.77 -3.66
N ILE A 64 2.75 -5.94 -3.23
CA ILE A 64 3.66 -6.07 -2.08
C ILE A 64 4.95 -5.28 -2.33
N THR A 65 5.58 -5.45 -3.50
CA THR A 65 6.79 -4.71 -3.85
C THR A 65 6.55 -3.20 -3.89
N GLY A 66 5.46 -2.75 -4.53
CA GLY A 66 5.09 -1.34 -4.58
C GLY A 66 4.86 -0.75 -3.19
N ALA A 67 4.12 -1.46 -2.32
CA ALA A 67 3.89 -1.07 -0.94
C ALA A 67 5.21 -0.99 -0.14
N LEU A 68 6.10 -1.98 -0.28
CA LEU A 68 7.42 -1.97 0.38
C LEU A 68 8.26 -0.78 -0.05
N VAL A 69 8.34 -0.49 -1.35
CA VAL A 69 9.07 0.69 -1.87
C VAL A 69 8.53 1.98 -1.25
N TRP A 70 7.21 2.14 -1.17
CA TRP A 70 6.60 3.33 -0.58
C TRP A 70 6.77 3.43 0.92
N VAL A 71 6.67 2.32 1.66
CA VAL A 71 6.92 2.30 3.10
C VAL A 71 8.37 2.72 3.39
N LEU A 72 9.33 2.20 2.62
CA LEU A 72 10.73 2.61 2.73
C LEU A 72 10.93 4.09 2.39
N ALA A 73 10.27 4.60 1.34
CA ALA A 73 10.34 6.01 0.98
C ALA A 73 9.76 6.92 2.07
N LEU A 74 8.63 6.55 2.68
CA LEU A 74 8.01 7.29 3.78
C LEU A 74 8.90 7.24 5.04
N ILE A 75 9.47 6.09 5.38
CA ILE A 75 10.41 5.96 6.52
C ILE A 75 11.64 6.84 6.29
N ALA A 76 12.23 6.79 5.09
CA ALA A 76 13.39 7.62 4.76
C ALA A 76 13.05 9.11 4.83
N TRP A 77 11.88 9.51 4.33
CA TRP A 77 11.38 10.88 4.42
C TRP A 77 11.19 11.32 5.86
N GLU A 78 10.56 10.51 6.70
CA GLU A 78 10.37 10.81 8.13
C GLU A 78 11.71 10.95 8.85
N ILE A 79 12.65 10.02 8.67
CA ILE A 79 13.99 10.11 9.28
C ILE A 79 14.69 11.40 8.85
N PHE A 80 14.70 11.70 7.55
CA PHE A 80 15.28 12.94 7.03
C PHE A 80 14.62 14.18 7.62
N PHE A 81 13.28 14.24 7.62
CA PHE A 81 12.52 15.37 8.12
C PHE A 81 12.75 15.60 9.61
N GLN A 82 12.77 14.54 10.44
CA GLN A 82 13.04 14.66 11.87
C GLN A 82 14.46 15.16 12.15
N LEU A 83 15.46 14.71 11.38
CA LEU A 83 16.85 15.19 11.51
C LEU A 83 17.01 16.66 11.12
N GLU A 84 16.34 17.12 10.06
CA GLU A 84 16.38 18.53 9.65
C GLU A 84 15.58 19.42 10.59
N ARG A 85 14.43 18.94 11.07
CA ARG A 85 13.58 19.68 12.02
C ARG A 85 14.30 19.93 13.35
N ALA A 86 15.08 18.96 13.82
CA ALA A 86 15.89 19.11 15.03
C ALA A 86 16.96 20.22 14.93
N LYS A 87 17.26 20.72 13.72
CA LYS A 87 18.18 21.86 13.51
C LYS A 87 17.49 23.22 13.64
N GLY A 88 16.16 23.26 13.80
CA GLY A 88 15.40 24.51 13.95
C GLY A 88 15.33 25.36 12.68
N LEU A 89 15.26 24.71 11.50
CA LEU A 89 15.20 25.42 10.22
C LEU A 89 13.78 25.89 9.90
N GLU A 90 13.62 27.15 9.46
CA GLU A 90 12.32 27.75 9.18
C GLU A 90 11.45 26.95 8.19
N TRP A 91 12.07 26.33 7.18
CA TRP A 91 11.32 25.53 6.20
C TRP A 91 10.69 24.27 6.83
N THR A 92 11.30 23.71 7.87
CA THR A 92 10.76 22.55 8.58
C THR A 92 9.56 22.92 9.45
N ASP A 93 9.54 24.13 9.99
CA ASP A 93 8.38 24.66 10.71
C ASP A 93 7.21 24.91 9.76
N ARG A 94 7.48 25.48 8.58
CA ARG A 94 6.44 25.70 7.55
C ARG A 94 5.81 24.40 7.05
N LEU A 95 6.56 23.30 7.05
CA LEU A 95 6.09 21.98 6.64
C LEU A 95 5.49 21.15 7.80
N SER A 96 5.79 21.53 9.05
CA SER A 96 5.32 20.84 10.25
C SER A 96 3.82 21.05 10.45
N PHE A 97 3.05 19.98 10.31
CA PHE A 97 1.62 20.02 10.62
C PHE A 97 1.34 19.95 12.12
N VAL A 98 2.14 19.17 12.87
CA VAL A 98 2.00 19.00 14.32
C VAL A 98 3.25 19.50 15.01
N PHE A 99 3.07 20.45 15.93
CA PHE A 99 4.11 20.93 16.82
C PHE A 99 4.03 20.21 18.17
N PRO A 100 5.16 19.70 18.70
CA PRO A 100 5.17 19.18 20.04
C PRO A 100 4.94 20.33 21.02
N VAL A 101 4.03 20.15 21.97
CA VAL A 101 3.85 21.09 23.07
C VAL A 101 5.15 21.16 23.88
N GLY A 102 5.68 22.37 24.10
CA GLY A 102 6.95 22.59 24.81
C GLY A 102 8.17 22.86 23.92
N TYR A 103 8.02 22.94 22.60
CA TYR A 103 9.05 23.46 21.70
C TYR A 103 9.04 25.00 21.76
N VAL A 104 10.08 25.59 22.37
CA VAL A 104 10.42 27.02 22.33
C VAL A 104 11.73 27.21 21.60
#